data_AF-A0A7W5KFQ3-F1
#
_entry.id   AF-A0A7W5KFQ3-F1
#
_cell.length_a   1.000
_cell.length_b   1.000
_cell.length_c   1.000
_cell.angle_alpha   90.00
_cell.angle_beta   90.00
_cell.angle_gamma   90.00
#
_symmetry.space_group_name_H-M   'P 1'
#
loop_
_entity.id
_entity.type
_entity.pdbx_description
1 polymer ?
#
loop_
_entity_poly.entity_id
_entity_poly.type
_entity_poly.pdbx_seq_one_letter_code
_entity_poly.pdbx_strand_id
1 'polypeptide(L)' 'MASDDTTLVLDEAGASAVKLMLSKLDDHDVAAVFEMVGGEDPIGDLAAEAMKDRNIDL' A
#
# COMPACT_ATOMS: atom_id res chain seq x y z
N MET A 1 -7.00 29.48 -6.31
CA MET A 1 -7.59 28.14 -6.13
C MET A 1 -6.42 27.21 -5.96
N ALA A 2 -6.08 26.86 -4.72
CA ALA A 2 -5.00 25.91 -4.44
C ALA A 2 -5.59 24.52 -4.62
N SER A 3 -5.31 23.90 -5.77
CA SER A 3 -5.37 22.44 -5.85
C SER A 3 -4.11 21.97 -5.15
N ASP A 4 -4.20 21.73 -3.85
CA ASP A 4 -3.19 20.94 -3.14
C ASP A 4 -3.33 19.50 -3.66
N ASP A 5 -2.80 19.28 -4.88
CA ASP A 5 -2.39 17.97 -5.39
C ASP A 5 -1.26 17.49 -4.49
N THR A 6 -1.62 17.09 -3.27
CA THR A 6 -0.69 16.46 -2.34
C THR A 6 -0.56 15.02 -2.81
N THR A 7 0.14 14.80 -3.92
CA THR A 7 0.57 13.46 -4.31
C THR A 7 1.30 12.89 -3.10
N LEU A 8 0.75 11.85 -2.50
CA LEU A 8 1.21 11.35 -1.21
C LEU A 8 2.50 10.56 -1.41
N VAL A 9 3.62 11.24 -1.65
CA VAL A 9 4.89 10.58 -1.94
C VAL A 9 5.45 9.96 -0.65
N LEU A 10 5.50 8.63 -0.59
CA LEU A 10 6.21 7.92 0.47
C LEU A 10 7.72 8.00 0.22
N ASP A 11 8.43 8.66 1.13
CA ASP A 11 9.89 8.58 1.19
C ASP A 11 10.35 7.13 1.50
N GLU A 12 11.60 6.80 1.20
CA GLU A 12 12.12 5.43 1.30
C GLU A 12 11.91 4.80 2.70
N ALA A 13 12.04 5.61 3.75
CA ALA A 13 11.77 5.21 5.13
C ALA A 13 10.27 4.93 5.37
N GLY A 14 9.40 5.73 4.78
CA GLY A 14 7.95 5.55 4.86
C GLY A 14 7.50 4.30 4.10
N ALA A 15 8.02 4.09 2.89
CA ALA A 15 7.76 2.88 2.11
C ALA A 15 8.21 1.62 2.85
N SER A 16 9.38 1.67 3.49
CA SER A 16 9.90 0.56 4.32
C SER A 16 9.01 0.28 5.54
N ALA A 17 8.49 1.33 6.20
CA ALA A 17 7.58 1.16 7.33
C ALA A 17 6.25 0.52 6.89
N VAL A 18 5.70 0.94 5.76
CA VAL A 18 4.48 0.37 5.18
C VAL A 18 4.70 -1.08 4.75
N LYS A 19 5.81 -1.40 4.06
CA LYS A 19 6.19 -2.79 3.74
C LYS A 19 6.28 -3.66 5.00
N LEU A 20 6.89 -3.14 6.06
CA LEU A 20 7.03 -3.85 7.33
C LEU A 20 5.69 -4.03 8.06
N MET A 21 4.76 -3.08 7.92
CA MET A 21 3.38 -3.23 8.40
C MET A 21 2.63 -4.30 7.60
N LEU A 22 2.65 -4.24 6.27
CA LEU A 22 2.00 -5.22 5.38
C LEU A 22 2.55 -6.64 5.58
N SER A 23 3.86 -6.77 5.83
CA SER A 23 4.49 -8.06 6.16
C SER A 23 4.01 -8.67 7.49
N LYS A 24 3.44 -7.87 8.38
CA LYS A 24 2.89 -8.33 9.67
C LYS A 24 1.39 -8.55 9.63
N LEU A 25 0.70 -8.06 8.61
CA LEU A 25 -0.73 -8.23 8.41
C LEU A 25 -1.01 -9.61 7.81
N ASP A 26 -2.20 -10.15 8.07
CA ASP A 26 -2.68 -11.36 7.41
C ASP A 26 -3.05 -11.08 5.95
N ASP A 27 -3.15 -12.12 5.13
CA ASP A 27 -3.42 -11.97 3.69
C ASP A 27 -4.71 -11.18 3.42
N HIS A 28 -5.74 -11.43 4.24
CA HIS A 28 -7.01 -10.71 4.20
C HIS A 28 -6.86 -9.22 4.51
N ASP A 29 -5.99 -8.85 5.45
CA ASP A 29 -5.81 -7.45 5.84
C ASP A 29 -4.97 -6.70 4.81
N VAL A 30 -4.00 -7.38 4.19
CA VAL A 30 -3.28 -6.82 3.02
C VAL A 30 -4.27 -6.57 1.86
N ALA A 31 -5.21 -7.50 1.64
CA ALA A 31 -6.33 -7.32 0.70
C ALA A 31 -7.19 -6.11 1.01
N ALA A 32 -7.64 -6.00 2.25
CA ALA A 32 -8.45 -4.86 2.68
C ALA A 32 -7.71 -3.52 2.54
N VAL A 33 -6.39 -3.47 2.78
CA VAL A 33 -5.60 -2.25 2.58
C VAL A 33 -5.59 -1.87 1.11
N PHE A 34 -5.27 -2.79 0.20
CA PHE A 34 -5.25 -2.50 -1.25
C PHE A 34 -6.59 -1.98 -1.77
N GLU A 35 -7.70 -2.62 -1.36
CA GLU A 35 -9.05 -2.16 -1.72
C GLU A 35 -9.38 -0.79 -1.11
N MET A 36 -8.96 -0.53 0.13
CA MET A 36 -9.22 0.74 0.82
C MET A 36 -8.52 1.93 0.17
N VAL A 37 -7.28 1.76 -0.31
CA VAL A 37 -6.55 2.81 -1.04
C VAL A 37 -6.80 2.81 -2.55
N GLY A 38 -7.59 1.87 -3.06
CA GLY A 38 -8.02 1.84 -4.47
C GLY A 38 -6.87 1.64 -5.47
N GLY A 39 -5.68 1.25 -5.02
CA GLY A 39 -4.51 1.03 -5.88
C GLY A 39 -3.93 2.28 -6.56
N GLU A 40 -4.42 3.48 -6.27
CA GLU A 40 -4.00 4.73 -6.94
C GLU A 40 -2.98 5.56 -6.12
N ASP A 41 -2.72 5.13 -4.87
CA ASP A 41 -1.75 5.71 -3.97
C ASP A 41 -0.52 4.81 -3.80
N PRO A 42 0.66 5.35 -3.45
CA PRO A 42 1.87 4.56 -3.23
C PRO A 42 1.77 3.54 -2.09
N ILE A 43 0.78 3.66 -1.18
CA ILE A 43 0.44 2.57 -0.24
C ILE A 43 -0.19 1.38 -0.96
N GLY A 44 -1.01 1.65 -1.99
CA GLY A 44 -1.67 0.65 -2.82
C GLY A 44 -0.68 -0.13 -3.67
N ASP A 45 0.30 0.54 -4.28
CA ASP A 45 1.41 -0.13 -4.97
C ASP A 45 2.18 -1.07 -4.03
N LEU A 46 2.48 -0.62 -2.81
CA LEU A 46 3.16 -1.43 -1.79
C LEU A 46 2.30 -2.62 -1.33
N ALA A 47 0.98 -2.43 -1.20
CA ALA A 47 0.05 -3.51 -0.89
C ALA A 47 -0.04 -4.52 -2.03
N ALA A 48 -0.10 -4.07 -3.29
CA ALA A 48 -0.08 -4.94 -4.47
C ALA A 48 1.23 -5.73 -4.58
N GLU A 49 2.38 -5.11 -4.30
CA GLU A 49 3.66 -5.82 -4.21
C GLU A 49 3.61 -6.90 -3.14
N ALA A 50 3.11 -6.58 -1.94
CA ALA A 50 3.00 -7.55 -0.85
C ALA A 50 2.05 -8.71 -1.17
N MET A 51 0.93 -8.44 -1.86
CA MET A 51 0.02 -9.46 -2.37
C MET A 51 0.69 -10.39 -3.36
N LYS A 52 1.42 -9.82 -4.33
CA LYS A 52 2.11 -10.59 -5.36
C LYS A 52 3.21 -11.46 -4.78
N ASP A 53 3.95 -10.95 -3.80
CA ASP A 53 5.01 -11.71 -3.11
C ASP A 53 4.42 -12.90 -2.32
N ARG A 54 3.25 -12.69 -1.72
CA ARG A 54 2.52 -13.69 -0.93
C ARG A 54 1.57 -14.56 -1.75
N ASN A 55 1.44 -14.30 -3.05
CA ASN A 55 0.51 -14.98 -3.96
C ASN A 55 -0.95 -14.93 -3.47
N ILE A 56 -1.35 -13.77 -2.93
CA ILE A 56 -2.73 -13.47 -2.52
C ILE A 56 -3.51 -13.16 -3.79
N ASP A 57 -4.46 -14.03 -4.13
CA ASP A 57 -5.39 -13.82 -5.25
C ASP A 57 -6.67 -13.19 -4.69
N LEU A 58 -7.16 -12.14 -5.36
CA LEU A 58 -8.30 -11.34 -4.91
C LEU A 58 -9.57 -11.70 -5.70
#